data_AF-A0A949PRE4-F1
#
_entry.id   AF-A0A949PRE4-F1
#
_cell.length_a   1.000
_cell.length_b   1.000
_cell.length_c   1.000
_cell.angle_alpha   90.00
_cell.angle_beta   90.00
_cell.angle_gamma   90.00
#
_symmetry.space_group_name_H-M   'P 1'
#
loop_
_entity.id
_entity.type
_entity.pdbx_description
1 polymer ?
#
loop_
_entity_poly.entity_id
_entity_poly.type
_entity_poly.pdbx_seq_one_letter_code
_entity_poly.pdbx_strand_id
1 'polypeptide(L)'
;MKKSMIAISVMALIGSGAAMAASGGSSNTANVAVGNSNHILFGGGNSGLKFENSLMGFIDIAKGPVNGSNTAIASKGQGAIMTGADAGAPVSMDIAQVWNASATQGTSKFMINSVRQVNTFFLAPQFGGLVIGQVANASGTPLAIGSGVYFGEWAPRASGTPPTNSTNLNMSSSSRTVWYVGDNPTTSMPTLTNATYNVIGIQGVGTASDNLPTAPKLYGGTLTANYVSGGGTSNTLAGSITNGTNTVNFTIGGVNTVIGSNGKFTNGNAIEGQFYNNASALAGIYKGGTAASNVAFGGSRSN
;
A
#
# COMPACT_ATOMS: atom_id res chain seq x y z
N MET A 1 41.17 -24.82 -3.91
CA MET A 1 39.71 -24.98 -3.74
C MET A 1 39.21 -23.86 -2.83
N LYS A 2 38.54 -22.84 -3.38
CA LYS A 2 38.02 -21.69 -2.61
C LYS A 2 36.63 -22.07 -2.10
N LYS A 3 36.46 -22.06 -0.78
CA LYS A 3 35.23 -22.48 -0.09
C LYS A 3 34.14 -21.44 -0.31
N SER A 4 33.07 -21.83 -1.00
CA SER A 4 31.82 -21.04 -1.05
C SER A 4 31.21 -20.98 0.35
N MET A 5 31.14 -19.77 0.93
CA MET A 5 30.30 -19.52 2.10
C MET A 5 28.88 -19.25 1.61
N ILE A 6 27.98 -20.20 1.84
CA ILE A 6 26.54 -19.99 1.73
C ILE A 6 26.11 -19.39 3.06
N ALA A 7 25.83 -18.08 3.08
CA ALA A 7 25.21 -17.43 4.22
C ALA A 7 23.71 -17.76 4.22
N ILE A 8 23.29 -18.66 5.10
CA ILE A 8 21.87 -18.91 5.39
C ILE A 8 21.44 -17.83 6.39
N SER A 9 20.77 -16.80 5.91
CA SER A 9 20.10 -15.81 6.75
C SER A 9 18.86 -16.44 7.39
N VAL A 10 19.02 -17.00 8.57
CA VAL A 10 17.89 -17.44 9.42
C VAL A 10 17.16 -16.18 9.90
N MET A 11 16.01 -15.86 9.30
CA MET A 11 15.06 -14.94 9.93
C MET A 11 14.58 -15.57 11.23
N ALA A 12 15.12 -15.09 12.36
CA ALA A 12 14.53 -15.37 13.65
C ALA A 12 13.10 -14.78 13.67
N LEU A 13 12.09 -15.66 13.64
CA LEU A 13 10.74 -15.30 14.06
C LEU A 13 10.78 -15.00 15.56
N ILE A 14 11.00 -13.74 15.92
CA ILE A 14 10.85 -13.28 17.29
C ILE A 14 9.41 -12.80 17.48
N GLY A 15 8.68 -13.55 18.31
CA GLY A 15 7.68 -13.03 19.25
C GLY A 15 6.31 -12.66 18.67
N SER A 16 5.32 -13.46 19.03
CA SER A 16 3.91 -13.06 19.15
C SER A 16 3.78 -11.89 20.14
N GLY A 17 4.08 -10.67 19.69
CA GLY A 17 3.65 -9.44 20.35
C GLY A 17 2.16 -9.24 20.11
N ALA A 18 1.45 -8.65 21.07
CA ALA A 18 0.09 -8.17 20.84
C ALA A 18 0.07 -7.34 19.54
N ALA A 19 -0.92 -7.56 18.69
CA ALA A 19 -1.07 -6.80 17.45
C ALA A 19 -1.13 -5.31 17.81
N MET A 20 -0.06 -4.58 17.48
CA MET A 20 0.02 -3.15 17.71
C MET A 20 -0.95 -2.43 16.78
N ALA A 21 -1.49 -1.31 17.24
CA ALA A 21 -2.39 -0.49 16.44
C ALA A 21 -1.76 -0.13 15.09
N ALA A 22 -2.57 -0.19 14.04
CA ALA A 22 -2.11 0.11 12.70
C ALA A 22 -1.68 1.58 12.62
N SER A 23 -0.59 1.86 11.91
CA SER A 23 -0.10 3.22 11.69
C SER A 23 0.06 3.49 10.20
N GLY A 24 -0.16 4.73 9.79
CA GLY A 24 -0.15 5.11 8.39
C GLY A 24 -0.33 6.61 8.18
N GLY A 25 -0.58 6.99 6.94
CA GLY A 25 -0.87 8.36 6.54
C GLY A 25 -1.65 8.44 5.23
N SER A 26 -2.14 9.63 4.93
CA SER A 26 -2.96 9.92 3.75
C SER A 26 -2.67 11.33 3.26
N SER A 27 -2.67 11.53 1.94
CA SER A 27 -2.53 12.87 1.36
C SER A 27 -3.77 13.74 1.59
N ASN A 28 -4.91 13.14 1.94
CA ASN A 28 -6.14 13.82 2.30
C ASN A 28 -6.99 12.93 3.24
N THR A 29 -6.95 13.23 4.54
CA THR A 29 -7.63 12.44 5.58
C THR A 29 -9.15 12.58 5.56
N ALA A 30 -9.70 13.61 4.92
CA ALA A 30 -11.15 13.74 4.73
C ALA A 30 -11.66 12.72 3.68
N ASN A 31 -10.84 12.43 2.68
CA ASN A 31 -11.17 11.49 1.61
C ASN A 31 -10.84 10.05 1.99
N VAL A 32 -9.66 9.83 2.56
CA VAL A 32 -9.19 8.52 3.01
C VAL A 32 -8.53 8.67 4.37
N ALA A 33 -9.19 8.16 5.40
CA ALA A 33 -8.59 7.99 6.71
C ALA A 33 -8.02 6.57 6.84
N VAL A 34 -6.89 6.45 7.54
CA VAL A 34 -6.26 5.16 7.87
C VAL A 34 -6.30 4.94 9.38
N GLY A 35 -6.38 3.68 9.81
CA GLY A 35 -6.43 3.35 11.23
C GLY A 35 -6.69 1.88 11.48
N ASN A 36 -7.04 1.55 12.72
CA ASN A 36 -7.42 0.18 13.09
C ASN A 36 -8.81 -0.14 12.53
N SER A 37 -8.92 -1.27 11.84
CA SER A 37 -10.19 -1.78 11.34
C SER A 37 -11.14 -2.10 12.50
N ASN A 38 -12.39 -1.68 12.36
CA ASN A 38 -13.47 -1.92 13.32
C ASN A 38 -14.84 -2.04 12.63
N HIS A 39 -14.86 -2.33 11.33
CA HIS A 39 -16.08 -2.41 10.56
C HIS A 39 -16.77 -3.77 10.75
N ILE A 40 -18.04 -3.76 11.19
CA ILE A 40 -18.80 -4.98 11.52
C ILE A 40 -18.87 -6.01 10.38
N LEU A 41 -19.02 -5.56 9.13
CA LEU A 41 -19.09 -6.45 7.95
C LEU A 41 -17.75 -6.79 7.31
N PHE A 42 -16.69 -6.03 7.56
CA PHE A 42 -15.42 -6.14 6.82
C PHE A 42 -14.25 -6.35 7.79
N GLY A 43 -14.50 -7.07 8.87
CA GLY A 43 -13.49 -7.44 9.86
C GLY A 43 -12.97 -6.28 10.73
N GLY A 44 -12.14 -6.66 11.69
CA GLY A 44 -11.53 -5.73 12.65
C GLY A 44 -10.18 -6.21 13.18
N GLY A 45 -9.44 -5.28 13.78
CA GLY A 45 -8.21 -5.54 14.53
C GLY A 45 -6.90 -5.38 13.76
N ASN A 46 -6.92 -4.98 12.49
CA ASN A 46 -5.74 -4.81 11.64
C ASN A 46 -5.77 -3.47 10.90
N SER A 47 -4.88 -3.30 9.92
CA SER A 47 -4.82 -2.16 9.02
C SER A 47 -6.14 -1.94 8.30
N GLY A 48 -6.66 -0.73 8.45
CA GLY A 48 -7.94 -0.37 7.89
C GLY A 48 -8.02 1.01 7.25
N LEU A 49 -9.02 1.13 6.37
CA LEU A 49 -9.34 2.35 5.62
C LEU A 49 -10.75 2.80 5.96
N LYS A 50 -10.97 4.10 5.94
CA LYS A 50 -12.30 4.70 5.92
C LYS A 50 -12.34 5.74 4.82
N PHE A 51 -13.30 5.61 3.92
CA PHE A 51 -13.46 6.51 2.78
C PHE A 51 -14.48 7.60 3.08
N GLU A 52 -14.38 8.70 2.35
CA GLU A 52 -15.38 9.76 2.34
C GLU A 52 -16.80 9.17 2.21
N ASN A 53 -17.76 9.75 2.93
CA ASN A 53 -19.17 9.33 2.92
C ASN A 53 -19.43 7.88 3.37
N SER A 54 -18.43 7.17 3.89
CA SER A 54 -18.64 5.88 4.56
C SER A 54 -19.15 6.13 5.98
N LEU A 55 -20.40 5.73 6.24
CA LEU A 55 -21.04 5.89 7.56
C LEU A 55 -20.43 4.98 8.62
N MET A 56 -19.93 3.82 8.19
CA MET A 56 -19.41 2.77 9.06
C MET A 56 -17.90 2.94 9.30
N GLY A 57 -17.37 2.19 10.27
CA GLY A 57 -15.98 2.27 10.71
C GLY A 57 -14.92 1.91 9.66
N PHE A 58 -13.69 1.72 10.10
CA PHE A 58 -12.56 1.35 9.23
C PHE A 58 -12.68 -0.10 8.77
N ILE A 59 -12.64 -0.33 7.45
CA ILE A 59 -12.64 -1.69 6.87
C ILE A 59 -11.29 -2.34 7.03
N ASP A 60 -11.25 -3.65 7.30
CA ASP A 60 -10.00 -4.42 7.23
C ASP A 60 -9.60 -4.60 5.76
N ILE A 61 -8.42 -4.11 5.38
CA ILE A 61 -7.97 -4.16 3.97
C ILE A 61 -7.83 -5.61 3.51
N ALA A 62 -7.24 -6.46 4.36
CA ALA A 62 -6.92 -7.84 4.03
C ALA A 62 -8.19 -8.68 3.89
N LYS A 63 -9.07 -8.61 4.90
CA LYS A 63 -10.31 -9.41 4.97
C LYS A 63 -11.43 -8.85 4.10
N GLY A 64 -11.42 -7.55 3.82
CA GLY A 64 -12.41 -6.89 2.98
C GLY A 64 -12.00 -6.90 1.51
N PRO A 65 -11.55 -5.75 0.95
CA PRO A 65 -11.37 -5.58 -0.48
C PRO A 65 -10.34 -6.53 -1.10
N VAL A 66 -9.25 -6.88 -0.39
CA VAL A 66 -8.24 -7.80 -0.94
C VAL A 66 -8.80 -9.23 -1.04
N ASN A 67 -9.34 -9.78 0.05
CA ASN A 67 -9.94 -11.11 0.04
C ASN A 67 -11.11 -11.21 -0.94
N GLY A 68 -12.00 -10.21 -0.94
CA GLY A 68 -13.14 -10.18 -1.85
C GLY A 68 -12.73 -10.14 -3.32
N SER A 69 -11.74 -9.29 -3.65
CA SER A 69 -11.21 -9.23 -5.02
C SER A 69 -10.60 -10.56 -5.44
N ASN A 70 -9.75 -11.15 -4.59
CA ASN A 70 -9.07 -12.39 -4.92
C ASN A 70 -10.05 -13.58 -5.03
N THR A 71 -11.09 -13.62 -4.20
CA THR A 71 -12.15 -14.65 -4.27
C THR A 71 -12.92 -14.55 -5.58
N ALA A 72 -13.36 -13.35 -5.94
CA ALA A 72 -14.07 -13.12 -7.19
C ALA A 72 -13.20 -13.45 -8.42
N ILE A 73 -11.92 -13.04 -8.41
CA ILE A 73 -10.98 -13.32 -9.51
C ILE A 73 -10.68 -14.80 -9.63
N ALA A 74 -10.46 -15.51 -8.51
CA ALA A 74 -10.21 -16.95 -8.53
C ALA A 74 -11.40 -17.74 -9.11
N SER A 75 -12.62 -17.29 -8.85
CA SER A 75 -13.83 -17.95 -9.33
C SER A 75 -14.22 -17.55 -10.77
N LYS A 76 -14.03 -16.28 -11.15
CA LYS A 76 -14.66 -15.68 -12.33
C LYS A 76 -13.66 -15.01 -13.30
N GLY A 77 -12.39 -14.88 -12.92
CA GLY A 77 -11.32 -14.27 -13.73
C GLY A 77 -11.12 -12.76 -13.54
N GLN A 78 -10.19 -12.20 -14.30
CA GLN A 78 -9.83 -10.78 -14.26
C GLN A 78 -10.99 -9.90 -14.76
N GLY A 79 -11.30 -8.82 -14.05
CA GLY A 79 -12.44 -7.95 -14.36
C GLY A 79 -13.78 -8.52 -13.91
N ALA A 80 -13.78 -9.53 -13.04
CA ALA A 80 -14.98 -10.08 -12.44
C ALA A 80 -15.73 -9.04 -11.59
N ILE A 81 -17.04 -9.24 -11.47
CA ILE A 81 -17.85 -8.53 -10.48
C ILE A 81 -17.73 -9.25 -9.13
N MET A 82 -17.12 -8.56 -8.17
CA MET A 82 -17.11 -8.90 -6.76
C MET A 82 -18.47 -8.58 -6.16
N THR A 83 -19.07 -9.59 -5.53
CA THR A 83 -20.34 -9.51 -4.81
C THR A 83 -20.10 -9.40 -3.31
N GLY A 84 -21.16 -9.15 -2.53
CA GLY A 84 -21.09 -9.24 -1.07
C GLY A 84 -20.57 -10.59 -0.57
N ALA A 85 -21.04 -11.69 -1.16
CA ALA A 85 -20.62 -13.03 -0.78
C ALA A 85 -19.10 -13.23 -0.98
N ASP A 86 -18.54 -12.73 -2.09
CA ASP A 86 -17.09 -12.78 -2.34
C ASP A 86 -16.31 -12.04 -1.24
N ALA A 87 -16.84 -10.90 -0.77
CA ALA A 87 -16.24 -10.09 0.29
C ALA A 87 -16.61 -10.53 1.72
N GLY A 88 -17.25 -11.70 1.89
CA GLY A 88 -17.65 -12.22 3.19
C GLY A 88 -18.84 -11.50 3.85
N ALA A 89 -19.55 -10.65 3.10
CA ALA A 89 -20.73 -9.93 3.57
C ALA A 89 -22.02 -10.64 3.12
N PRO A 90 -23.05 -10.76 3.97
CA PRO A 90 -24.31 -11.43 3.64
C PRO A 90 -25.24 -10.54 2.80
N VAL A 91 -24.72 -9.93 1.73
CA VAL A 91 -25.47 -9.06 0.84
C VAL A 91 -25.44 -9.59 -0.60
N SER A 92 -26.62 -9.78 -1.19
CA SER A 92 -26.77 -10.23 -2.57
C SER A 92 -26.77 -9.03 -3.51
N MET A 93 -25.61 -8.38 -3.64
CA MET A 93 -25.43 -7.26 -4.56
C MET A 93 -24.03 -7.26 -5.17
N ASP A 94 -23.97 -6.72 -6.38
CA ASP A 94 -22.72 -6.38 -7.05
C ASP A 94 -22.09 -5.17 -6.37
N ILE A 95 -20.82 -5.29 -6.00
CA ILE A 95 -20.08 -4.24 -5.28
C ILE A 95 -19.15 -3.52 -6.25
N ALA A 96 -18.23 -4.27 -6.86
CA ALA A 96 -17.16 -3.70 -7.66
C ALA A 96 -16.66 -4.65 -8.75
N GLN A 97 -16.15 -4.08 -9.82
CA GLN A 97 -15.30 -4.80 -10.78
C GLN A 97 -13.87 -4.85 -10.24
N VAL A 98 -13.20 -6.01 -10.34
CA VAL A 98 -11.91 -6.24 -9.66
C VAL A 98 -10.83 -6.84 -10.57
N TRP A 99 -9.58 -6.47 -10.31
CA TRP A 99 -8.39 -7.01 -10.96
C TRP A 99 -7.27 -7.21 -9.96
N ASN A 100 -6.34 -8.10 -10.27
CA ASN A 100 -5.06 -8.16 -9.58
C ASN A 100 -3.87 -8.19 -10.54
N ALA A 101 -2.72 -7.81 -10.02
CA ALA A 101 -1.43 -7.92 -10.69
C ALA A 101 -0.36 -8.29 -9.66
N SER A 102 0.73 -8.87 -10.13
CA SER A 102 1.93 -9.07 -9.33
C SER A 102 3.02 -8.14 -9.84
N ALA A 103 3.91 -7.72 -8.94
CA ALA A 103 5.07 -6.90 -9.29
C ALA A 103 6.32 -7.40 -8.57
N THR A 104 7.48 -7.12 -9.16
CA THR A 104 8.78 -7.48 -8.61
C THR A 104 9.73 -6.30 -8.77
N GLN A 105 10.49 -6.00 -7.73
CA GLN A 105 11.61 -5.05 -7.77
C GLN A 105 12.81 -5.71 -7.09
N GLY A 106 13.86 -5.98 -7.85
CA GLY A 106 14.99 -6.78 -7.36
C GLY A 106 14.51 -8.14 -6.84
N THR A 107 14.78 -8.43 -5.57
CA THR A 107 14.38 -9.66 -4.87
C THR A 107 13.01 -9.55 -4.19
N SER A 108 12.41 -8.37 -4.15
CA SER A 108 11.15 -8.11 -3.45
C SER A 108 9.96 -8.29 -4.38
N LYS A 109 8.89 -8.85 -3.83
CA LYS A 109 7.65 -9.12 -4.54
C LYS A 109 6.49 -8.36 -3.92
N PHE A 110 5.48 -8.09 -4.74
CA PHE A 110 4.31 -7.31 -4.35
C PHE A 110 3.06 -7.84 -5.05
N MET A 111 1.93 -7.68 -4.39
CA MET A 111 0.61 -7.91 -4.97
C MET A 111 -0.13 -6.60 -5.08
N ILE A 112 -0.89 -6.43 -6.16
CA ILE A 112 -1.68 -5.23 -6.40
C ILE A 112 -3.11 -5.66 -6.68
N ASN A 113 -4.06 -5.15 -5.91
CA ASN A 113 -5.49 -5.31 -6.14
C ASN A 113 -6.08 -3.98 -6.58
N SER A 114 -6.87 -3.99 -7.65
CA SER A 114 -7.62 -2.84 -8.14
C SER A 114 -9.11 -3.12 -8.06
N VAL A 115 -9.86 -2.16 -7.54
CA VAL A 115 -11.29 -2.24 -7.26
C VAL A 115 -11.96 -1.03 -7.90
N ARG A 116 -13.01 -1.28 -8.68
CA ARG A 116 -13.85 -0.25 -9.27
C ARG A 116 -15.29 -0.45 -8.82
N GLN A 117 -15.75 0.39 -7.91
CA GLN A 117 -17.11 0.34 -7.41
C GLN A 117 -18.13 0.53 -8.55
N VAL A 118 -19.01 -0.45 -8.73
CA VAL A 118 -20.09 -0.40 -9.73
C VAL A 118 -21.42 0.00 -9.10
N ASN A 119 -21.62 -0.31 -7.82
CA ASN A 119 -22.84 0.02 -7.10
C ASN A 119 -22.56 0.77 -5.80
N THR A 120 -23.46 1.67 -5.42
CA THR A 120 -23.41 2.41 -4.16
C THR A 120 -24.46 1.84 -3.21
N PHE A 121 -24.04 1.49 -2.00
CA PHE A 121 -24.95 1.10 -0.93
C PHE A 121 -24.60 1.92 0.31
N PHE A 122 -25.59 2.57 0.91
CA PHE A 122 -25.35 3.58 1.95
C PHE A 122 -24.73 3.01 3.24
N LEU A 123 -24.89 1.70 3.49
CA LEU A 123 -24.23 1.01 4.60
C LEU A 123 -22.90 0.35 4.20
N ALA A 124 -22.55 0.36 2.90
CA ALA A 124 -21.27 -0.18 2.43
C ALA A 124 -20.17 0.90 2.42
N PRO A 125 -18.91 0.48 2.56
CA PRO A 125 -17.75 1.30 2.26
C PRO A 125 -17.83 1.86 0.84
N GLN A 126 -17.50 3.14 0.68
CA GLN A 126 -17.43 3.79 -0.63
C GLN A 126 -16.08 3.48 -1.29
N PHE A 127 -15.94 2.26 -1.82
CA PHE A 127 -14.70 1.80 -2.43
C PHE A 127 -14.20 2.69 -3.57
N GLY A 128 -15.08 3.39 -4.27
CA GLY A 128 -14.72 4.25 -5.38
C GLY A 128 -13.90 3.52 -6.45
N GLY A 129 -12.88 4.17 -6.99
CA GLY A 129 -11.73 3.48 -7.53
C GLY A 129 -10.68 3.33 -6.45
N LEU A 130 -10.21 2.12 -6.20
CA LEU A 130 -9.23 1.81 -5.15
C LEU A 130 -8.16 0.90 -5.71
N VAL A 131 -6.90 1.24 -5.45
CA VAL A 131 -5.74 0.41 -5.79
C VAL A 131 -4.98 0.16 -4.50
N ILE A 132 -4.66 -1.10 -4.23
CA ILE A 132 -4.00 -1.57 -3.02
C ILE A 132 -2.75 -2.33 -3.44
N GLY A 133 -1.58 -1.73 -3.25
CA GLY A 133 -0.31 -2.43 -3.21
C GLY A 133 -0.12 -3.08 -1.84
N GLN A 134 0.37 -4.32 -1.84
CA GLN A 134 0.68 -5.09 -0.65
C GLN A 134 2.10 -5.66 -0.77
N VAL A 135 2.90 -5.45 0.27
CA VAL A 135 4.23 -6.06 0.39
C VAL A 135 4.09 -7.57 0.56
N ALA A 136 4.90 -8.33 -0.17
CA ALA A 136 4.96 -9.79 -0.05
C ALA A 136 6.34 -10.24 0.46
N ASN A 137 6.38 -11.45 1.01
CA ASN A 137 7.64 -12.10 1.35
C ASN A 137 8.42 -12.52 0.08
N ALA A 138 9.62 -13.08 0.25
CA ALA A 138 10.47 -13.49 -0.87
C ALA A 138 9.85 -14.56 -1.79
N SER A 139 8.94 -15.42 -1.27
CA SER A 139 8.22 -16.39 -2.11
C SER A 139 7.15 -15.72 -2.98
N GLY A 140 6.72 -14.51 -2.63
CA GLY A 140 5.64 -13.77 -3.31
C GLY A 140 4.30 -13.94 -2.63
N THR A 141 4.30 -14.53 -1.44
CA THR A 141 3.13 -14.63 -0.58
C THR A 141 2.96 -13.29 0.13
N PRO A 142 1.79 -12.64 0.06
CA PRO A 142 1.55 -11.42 0.81
C PRO A 142 1.86 -11.58 2.30
N LEU A 143 2.33 -10.51 2.94
CA LEU A 143 2.54 -10.54 4.39
C LEU A 143 1.25 -10.92 5.12
N ALA A 144 1.38 -11.79 6.12
CA ALA A 144 0.25 -12.30 6.87
C ALA A 144 -0.53 -11.18 7.57
N ILE A 145 -1.82 -11.43 7.82
CA ILE A 145 -2.67 -10.55 8.64
C ILE A 145 -2.00 -10.35 10.01
N GLY A 146 -1.92 -9.10 10.48
CA GLY A 146 -1.16 -8.72 11.68
C GLY A 146 0.28 -8.32 11.39
N SER A 147 0.74 -8.46 10.15
CA SER A 147 2.01 -7.93 9.65
C SER A 147 1.85 -7.30 8.26
N GLY A 148 0.61 -7.05 7.83
CA GLY A 148 0.32 -6.53 6.50
C GLY A 148 0.83 -5.11 6.35
N VAL A 149 1.42 -4.80 5.20
CA VAL A 149 1.88 -3.45 4.85
C VAL A 149 1.28 -3.09 3.50
N TYR A 150 0.47 -2.04 3.50
CA TYR A 150 -0.38 -1.63 2.39
C TYR A 150 -0.11 -0.18 2.01
N PHE A 151 -0.25 0.10 0.72
CA PHE A 151 -0.10 1.44 0.16
C PHE A 151 -0.89 1.52 -1.13
N GLY A 152 -1.35 2.70 -1.51
CA GLY A 152 -2.08 2.82 -2.75
C GLY A 152 -2.79 4.14 -2.91
N GLU A 153 -3.80 4.12 -3.78
CA GLU A 153 -4.55 5.30 -4.14
C GLU A 153 -6.05 5.00 -4.17
N TRP A 154 -6.82 6.06 -3.96
CA TRP A 154 -8.27 6.04 -4.01
C TRP A 154 -8.78 7.27 -4.76
N ALA A 155 -9.87 7.11 -5.48
CA ALA A 155 -10.66 8.18 -6.06
C ALA A 155 -12.15 7.90 -5.85
N PRO A 156 -13.01 8.93 -5.75
CA PRO A 156 -14.45 8.70 -5.65
C PRO A 156 -14.96 7.93 -6.86
N ARG A 157 -16.04 7.18 -6.69
CA ARG A 157 -16.74 6.54 -7.82
C ARG A 157 -17.14 7.61 -8.84
N ALA A 158 -16.95 7.33 -10.13
CA ALA A 158 -17.42 8.22 -11.18
C ALA A 158 -18.95 8.43 -11.06
N SER A 159 -19.41 9.64 -11.39
CA SER A 159 -20.84 9.96 -11.38
C SER A 159 -21.60 9.21 -12.47
N GLY A 160 -22.91 9.05 -12.28
CA GLY A 160 -23.80 8.38 -13.22
C GLY A 160 -23.76 6.85 -13.17
N THR A 161 -24.23 6.24 -14.26
CA THR A 161 -24.26 4.78 -14.46
C THR A 161 -22.89 4.30 -14.92
N PRO A 162 -22.19 3.45 -14.14
CA PRO A 162 -20.89 2.96 -14.53
C PRO A 162 -21.00 2.10 -15.80
N PRO A 163 -20.09 2.24 -16.77
CA PRO A 163 -19.99 1.28 -17.87
C PRO A 163 -19.78 -0.13 -17.32
N THR A 164 -20.39 -1.10 -18.02
CA THR A 164 -20.42 -2.53 -17.65
C THR A 164 -19.02 -3.14 -17.53
N ASN A 165 -18.08 -2.74 -18.40
CA ASN A 165 -16.70 -3.22 -18.37
C ASN A 165 -15.76 -2.05 -18.63
N SER A 166 -15.05 -1.61 -17.59
CA SER A 166 -14.13 -0.49 -17.74
C SER A 166 -12.99 -0.58 -16.74
N THR A 167 -11.77 -0.37 -17.24
CA THR A 167 -10.55 -0.24 -16.43
C THR A 167 -10.36 1.16 -15.85
N ASN A 168 -11.26 2.11 -16.15
CA ASN A 168 -11.19 3.46 -15.61
C ASN A 168 -11.65 3.47 -14.15
N LEU A 169 -10.69 3.65 -13.24
CA LEU A 169 -10.87 3.74 -11.79
C LEU A 169 -11.17 5.19 -11.32
N ASN A 170 -11.41 6.14 -12.23
CA ASN A 170 -11.59 7.56 -11.94
C ASN A 170 -10.38 8.26 -11.29
N MET A 171 -9.17 7.73 -11.49
CA MET A 171 -7.93 8.25 -10.89
C MET A 171 -7.44 9.60 -11.47
N SER A 172 -8.11 10.13 -12.50
CA SER A 172 -7.94 11.51 -12.95
C SER A 172 -8.70 12.54 -12.10
N SER A 173 -9.53 12.07 -11.15
CA SER A 173 -10.27 12.95 -10.23
C SER A 173 -9.33 13.84 -9.41
N SER A 174 -9.71 15.11 -9.22
CA SER A 174 -9.03 16.03 -8.31
C SER A 174 -9.07 15.56 -6.85
N SER A 175 -10.01 14.68 -6.50
CA SER A 175 -10.13 14.07 -5.17
C SER A 175 -9.24 12.84 -4.99
N ARG A 176 -8.43 12.46 -6.00
CA ARG A 176 -7.51 11.33 -5.86
C ARG A 176 -6.61 11.51 -4.64
N THR A 177 -6.56 10.49 -3.81
CA THR A 177 -5.85 10.46 -2.54
C THR A 177 -4.92 9.28 -2.50
N VAL A 178 -3.65 9.51 -2.16
CA VAL A 178 -2.68 8.45 -1.89
C VAL A 178 -2.60 8.18 -0.40
N TRP A 179 -2.37 6.93 -0.03
CA TRP A 179 -2.39 6.49 1.35
C TRP A 179 -1.41 5.34 1.58
N TYR A 180 -1.06 5.13 2.85
CA TYR A 180 -0.33 3.97 3.32
C TYR A 180 -0.77 3.61 4.74
N VAL A 181 -0.73 2.32 5.07
CA VAL A 181 -1.02 1.81 6.41
C VAL A 181 -0.41 0.42 6.57
N GLY A 182 0.02 0.09 7.77
CA GLY A 182 0.50 -1.25 8.08
C GLY A 182 0.29 -1.63 9.53
N ASP A 183 0.25 -2.94 9.73
CA ASP A 183 0.25 -3.57 11.04
C ASP A 183 1.66 -3.53 11.62
N ASN A 184 1.76 -3.63 12.95
CA ASN A 184 3.04 -3.74 13.65
C ASN A 184 4.04 -2.63 13.25
N PRO A 185 3.68 -1.34 13.44
CA PRO A 185 4.59 -0.23 13.17
C PRO A 185 5.84 -0.35 14.03
N THR A 186 7.00 -0.09 13.42
CA THR A 186 8.28 -0.09 14.13
C THR A 186 8.34 1.11 15.05
N THR A 187 8.17 0.91 16.36
CA THR A 187 8.18 2.00 17.36
C THR A 187 9.56 2.30 17.93
N SER A 188 10.52 1.42 17.69
CA SER A 188 11.93 1.60 17.99
C SER A 188 12.74 1.04 16.83
N MET A 189 13.44 1.92 16.11
CA MET A 189 14.26 1.51 14.98
C MET A 189 15.46 0.67 15.44
N PRO A 190 15.69 -0.51 14.82
CA PRO A 190 16.89 -1.30 15.09
C PRO A 190 18.14 -0.58 14.58
N THR A 191 19.32 -0.94 15.11
CA THR A 191 20.59 -0.46 14.54
C THR A 191 20.85 -1.18 13.23
N LEU A 192 20.85 -0.44 12.11
CA LEU A 192 21.06 -0.97 10.77
C LEU A 192 21.98 -0.04 9.99
N THR A 193 23.06 -0.57 9.44
CA THR A 193 23.97 0.15 8.55
C THR A 193 23.77 -0.31 7.12
N ASN A 194 23.55 0.61 6.18
CA ASN A 194 23.35 0.32 4.75
C ASN A 194 22.23 -0.71 4.47
N ALA A 195 21.10 -0.63 5.19
CA ALA A 195 19.95 -1.47 4.89
C ALA A 195 19.30 -1.02 3.58
N THR A 196 19.18 -1.92 2.62
CA THR A 196 18.57 -1.63 1.33
C THR A 196 17.13 -2.13 1.29
N TYR A 197 16.27 -1.39 0.61
CA TYR A 197 14.85 -1.73 0.41
C TYR A 197 14.55 -1.63 -1.07
N ASN A 198 13.99 -2.70 -1.64
CA ASN A 198 13.41 -2.62 -2.97
C ASN A 198 11.99 -2.07 -2.84
N VAL A 199 11.67 -1.04 -3.61
CA VAL A 199 10.45 -0.25 -3.46
C VAL A 199 9.74 -0.15 -4.81
N ILE A 200 8.41 -0.28 -4.77
CA ILE A 200 7.54 0.11 -5.88
C ILE A 200 6.64 1.28 -5.49
N GLY A 201 6.17 2.03 -6.47
CA GLY A 201 5.20 3.11 -6.28
C GLY A 201 4.02 3.03 -7.25
N ILE A 202 2.85 3.45 -6.78
CA ILE A 202 1.56 3.44 -7.48
C ILE A 202 1.13 4.87 -7.74
N GLN A 203 0.73 5.14 -8.98
CA GLN A 203 0.17 6.42 -9.43
C GLN A 203 -0.75 6.24 -10.63
N GLY A 204 -1.97 6.75 -10.53
CA GLY A 204 -2.87 6.97 -11.65
C GLY A 204 -3.28 5.71 -12.40
N VAL A 205 -3.42 4.57 -11.73
CA VAL A 205 -3.82 3.30 -12.40
C VAL A 205 -5.19 3.47 -13.05
N GLY A 206 -5.30 3.01 -14.29
CA GLY A 206 -6.50 3.13 -15.12
C GLY A 206 -6.67 4.48 -15.83
N THR A 207 -5.70 5.39 -15.76
CA THR A 207 -5.76 6.70 -16.46
C THR A 207 -5.20 6.69 -17.88
N ALA A 208 -4.30 5.74 -18.19
CA ALA A 208 -3.64 5.63 -19.48
C ALA A 208 -3.72 4.18 -20.01
N SER A 209 -3.59 4.02 -21.34
CA SER A 209 -3.65 2.71 -22.01
C SER A 209 -2.51 1.77 -21.60
N ASP A 210 -1.37 2.30 -21.15
CA ASP A 210 -0.20 1.57 -20.67
C ASP A 210 -0.14 1.44 -19.14
N ASN A 211 -1.17 1.92 -18.41
CA ASN A 211 -1.24 1.88 -16.95
C ASN A 211 -2.55 1.22 -16.50
N LEU A 212 -2.77 -0.04 -16.88
CA LEU A 212 -4.03 -0.75 -16.66
C LEU A 212 -4.05 -1.45 -15.30
N PRO A 213 -5.23 -1.70 -14.69
CA PRO A 213 -5.35 -2.49 -13.46
C PRO A 213 -4.70 -3.88 -13.50
N THR A 214 -4.64 -4.50 -14.68
CA THR A 214 -4.01 -5.82 -14.93
C THR A 214 -2.51 -5.74 -15.19
N ALA A 215 -2.00 -4.56 -15.55
CA ALA A 215 -0.59 -4.29 -15.80
C ALA A 215 -0.27 -2.84 -15.41
N PRO A 216 -0.21 -2.53 -14.10
CA PRO A 216 0.03 -1.16 -13.65
C PRO A 216 1.43 -0.69 -14.04
N LYS A 217 1.53 0.58 -14.47
CA LYS A 217 2.81 1.24 -14.75
C LYS A 217 3.39 1.79 -13.45
N LEU A 218 4.17 0.95 -12.78
CA LEU A 218 4.70 1.23 -11.45
C LEU A 218 5.99 2.05 -11.50
N TYR A 219 6.21 2.81 -10.44
CA TYR A 219 7.56 3.24 -10.09
C TYR A 219 8.32 2.05 -9.49
N GLY A 220 9.63 1.99 -9.73
CA GLY A 220 10.53 0.99 -9.14
C GLY A 220 11.88 1.59 -8.78
N GLY A 221 12.50 1.08 -7.73
CA GLY A 221 13.86 1.47 -7.33
C GLY A 221 14.33 0.83 -6.02
N THR A 222 15.49 1.27 -5.56
CA THR A 222 16.08 0.82 -4.29
C THR A 222 16.36 2.03 -3.42
N LEU A 223 15.93 1.95 -2.16
CA LEU A 223 16.24 2.94 -1.14
C LEU A 223 17.27 2.38 -0.16
N THR A 224 18.17 3.23 0.30
CA THR A 224 19.17 2.89 1.32
C THR A 224 18.83 3.63 2.59
N ALA A 225 18.62 2.88 3.67
CA ALA A 225 18.41 3.40 5.01
C ALA A 225 19.71 3.26 5.81
N ASN A 226 20.13 4.36 6.42
CA ASN A 226 21.19 4.39 7.42
C ASN A 226 20.58 4.81 8.75
N TYR A 227 20.67 3.95 9.76
CA TYR A 227 20.18 4.23 11.09
C TYR A 227 21.22 3.84 12.14
N VAL A 228 21.74 4.85 12.86
CA VAL A 228 22.58 4.67 14.04
C VAL A 228 21.74 4.74 15.32
N SER A 229 22.19 4.00 16.35
CA SER A 229 21.64 4.07 17.70
C SER A 229 21.58 5.52 18.19
N GLY A 230 20.43 5.94 18.75
CA GLY A 230 20.21 7.30 19.25
C GLY A 230 19.22 8.17 18.46
N GLY A 231 18.88 7.81 17.22
CA GLY A 231 17.88 8.56 16.43
C GLY A 231 18.38 9.89 15.85
N GLY A 232 17.54 10.60 15.08
CA GLY A 232 17.77 12.01 14.70
C GLY A 232 18.17 12.25 13.24
N THR A 233 18.62 13.47 12.93
CA THR A 233 18.91 13.95 11.55
C THR A 233 20.03 13.19 10.84
N SER A 234 20.85 12.44 11.58
CA SER A 234 21.88 11.54 11.04
C SER A 234 21.28 10.29 10.39
N ASN A 235 20.05 9.94 10.72
CA ASN A 235 19.39 8.75 10.17
C ASN A 235 18.63 9.12 8.91
N THR A 236 19.00 8.48 7.82
CA THR A 236 18.61 8.93 6.48
C THR A 236 18.07 7.79 5.63
N LEU A 237 17.07 8.11 4.81
CA LEU A 237 16.57 7.29 3.73
C LEU A 237 16.88 8.01 2.42
N ALA A 238 17.70 7.39 1.57
CA ALA A 238 18.16 7.98 0.31
C ALA A 238 17.92 7.02 -0.86
N GLY A 239 17.95 7.57 -2.08
CA GLY A 239 17.68 6.84 -3.32
C GLY A 239 16.51 7.44 -4.10
N SER A 240 16.00 6.69 -5.07
CA SER A 240 14.91 7.13 -5.93
C SER A 240 14.09 5.95 -6.45
N ILE A 241 12.84 6.24 -6.83
CA ILE A 241 12.00 5.34 -7.62
C ILE A 241 11.61 6.03 -8.93
N THR A 242 11.55 5.29 -10.03
CA THR A 242 11.18 5.82 -11.36
C THR A 242 10.20 4.89 -12.08
N ASN A 243 9.28 5.46 -12.85
CA ASN A 243 8.42 4.70 -13.77
C ASN A 243 8.88 4.82 -15.24
N GLY A 244 10.13 5.23 -15.45
CA GLY A 244 10.74 5.48 -16.77
C GLY A 244 10.45 6.87 -17.33
N THR A 245 9.40 7.56 -16.86
CA THR A 245 9.07 8.93 -17.28
C THR A 245 9.31 9.95 -16.17
N ASN A 246 8.86 9.61 -14.96
CA ASN A 246 8.93 10.44 -13.78
C ASN A 246 9.82 9.77 -12.72
N THR A 247 10.43 10.58 -11.86
CA THR A 247 11.29 10.12 -10.77
C THR A 247 10.88 10.79 -9.46
N VAL A 248 10.78 10.00 -8.40
CA VAL A 248 10.65 10.50 -7.02
C VAL A 248 12.00 10.30 -6.33
N ASN A 249 12.62 11.40 -5.92
CA ASN A 249 13.88 11.40 -5.18
C ASN A 249 13.61 11.48 -3.68
N PHE A 250 14.29 10.64 -2.90
CA PHE A 250 14.25 10.68 -1.44
C PHE A 250 15.29 11.64 -0.85
N THR A 251 16.05 12.31 -1.71
CA THR A 251 16.89 13.47 -1.41
C THR A 251 16.34 14.66 -2.20
N ILE A 252 15.82 15.67 -1.50
CA ILE A 252 15.15 16.84 -2.10
C ILE A 252 15.95 18.09 -1.74
N GLY A 253 16.39 18.84 -2.74
CA GLY A 253 17.20 20.05 -2.51
C GLY A 253 18.52 19.79 -1.78
N GLY A 254 19.11 18.59 -1.93
CA GLY A 254 20.31 18.17 -1.21
C GLY A 254 20.07 17.66 0.21
N VAL A 255 18.81 17.60 0.66
CA VAL A 255 18.43 17.13 2.00
C VAL A 255 17.82 15.74 1.90
N ASN A 256 18.42 14.78 2.62
CA ASN A 256 17.91 13.42 2.71
C ASN A 256 16.61 13.35 3.51
N THR A 257 15.78 12.35 3.20
CA THR A 257 14.62 11.99 4.03
C THR A 257 15.15 11.53 5.40
N VAL A 258 14.63 12.12 6.48
CA VAL A 258 15.07 11.85 7.86
C VAL A 258 14.25 10.72 8.46
N ILE A 259 14.89 9.78 9.14
CA ILE A 259 14.26 8.66 9.84
C ILE A 259 14.25 8.96 11.35
N GLY A 260 13.04 9.05 11.92
CA GLY A 260 12.83 9.15 13.36
C GLY A 260 13.09 7.84 14.09
N SER A 261 13.39 7.91 15.39
CA SER A 261 13.58 6.73 16.24
C SER A 261 12.35 5.84 16.34
N ASN A 262 11.16 6.41 16.14
CA ASN A 262 9.86 5.73 16.12
C ASN A 262 9.48 5.14 14.75
N GLY A 263 10.45 4.98 13.85
CA GLY A 263 10.26 4.41 12.53
C GLY A 263 9.47 5.26 11.54
N LYS A 264 9.03 6.47 11.92
CA LYS A 264 8.50 7.44 10.94
C LYS A 264 9.65 8.03 10.13
N PHE A 265 9.42 8.36 8.88
CA PHE A 265 10.37 9.12 8.09
C PHE A 265 9.70 10.23 7.30
N THR A 266 10.38 11.36 7.13
CA THR A 266 9.84 12.53 6.43
C THR A 266 10.90 13.31 5.66
N ASN A 267 10.47 14.00 4.60
CA ASN A 267 11.25 15.04 3.94
C ASN A 267 10.36 16.27 3.76
N GLY A 268 10.42 17.18 4.73
CA GLY A 268 9.51 18.32 4.82
C GLY A 268 8.05 17.89 4.65
N ASN A 269 7.34 18.54 3.73
CA ASN A 269 5.97 18.20 3.38
C ASN A 269 5.86 17.28 2.15
N ALA A 270 6.97 16.91 1.52
CA ALA A 270 6.97 16.18 0.25
C ALA A 270 6.91 14.66 0.45
N ILE A 271 7.58 14.13 1.49
CA ILE A 271 7.61 12.69 1.78
C ILE A 271 7.20 12.46 3.23
N GLU A 272 6.35 11.46 3.44
CA GLU A 272 6.10 10.89 4.75
C GLU A 272 5.90 9.37 4.65
N GLY A 273 6.28 8.64 5.70
CA GLY A 273 6.08 7.20 5.76
C GLY A 273 6.47 6.59 7.11
N GLN A 274 6.41 5.26 7.17
CA GLN A 274 6.64 4.46 8.37
C GLN A 274 7.35 3.14 8.02
N PHE A 275 8.26 2.71 8.87
CA PHE A 275 8.81 1.36 8.90
C PHE A 275 7.91 0.43 9.71
N TYR A 276 7.77 -0.82 9.27
CA TYR A 276 6.91 -1.85 9.85
C TYR A 276 7.70 -3.14 10.09
N ASN A 277 7.17 -4.00 10.97
CA ASN A 277 7.67 -5.34 11.19
C ASN A 277 9.18 -5.35 11.54
N ASN A 278 9.56 -4.55 12.55
CA ASN A 278 10.96 -4.34 12.95
C ASN A 278 11.86 -3.90 11.79
N ALA A 279 11.40 -2.88 11.05
CA ALA A 279 12.02 -2.35 9.84
C ALA A 279 12.38 -3.42 8.78
N SER A 280 11.55 -4.46 8.63
CA SER A 280 11.67 -5.39 7.48
C SER A 280 10.86 -4.90 6.28
N ALA A 281 9.92 -3.99 6.48
CA ALA A 281 9.13 -3.36 5.44
C ALA A 281 8.94 -1.85 5.70
N LEU A 282 8.60 -1.11 4.65
CA LEU A 282 8.23 0.31 4.74
C LEU A 282 7.07 0.61 3.80
N ALA A 283 6.32 1.65 4.13
CA ALA A 283 5.37 2.27 3.22
C ALA A 283 5.28 3.78 3.47
N GLY A 284 4.86 4.53 2.47
CA GLY A 284 4.76 5.98 2.55
C GLY A 284 4.09 6.60 1.34
N ILE A 285 4.06 7.92 1.32
CA ILE A 285 3.55 8.72 0.22
C ILE A 285 4.51 9.85 -0.14
N TYR A 286 4.57 10.13 -1.44
CA TYR A 286 5.13 11.36 -1.99
C TYR A 286 3.97 12.29 -2.40
N LYS A 287 4.01 13.50 -1.87
CA LYS A 287 3.08 14.60 -2.17
C LYS A 287 3.74 15.53 -3.17
N GLY A 288 3.31 15.42 -4.43
CA GLY A 288 3.73 16.34 -5.49
C GLY A 288 2.93 17.65 -5.45
N GLY A 289 3.09 18.47 -6.48
CA GLY A 289 2.38 19.76 -6.56
C GLY A 289 0.87 19.65 -6.76
N THR A 290 0.38 18.50 -7.26
CA THR A 290 -1.05 18.23 -7.47
C THR A 290 -1.40 16.81 -7.05
N ALA A 291 -2.69 16.56 -6.81
CA ALA A 291 -3.21 15.20 -6.60
C ALA A 291 -2.74 14.25 -7.72
N ALA A 292 -2.70 14.73 -8.97
CA ALA A 292 -2.22 13.99 -10.15
C ALA A 292 -0.79 13.45 -10.00
N SER A 293 0.08 14.19 -9.33
CA SER A 293 1.50 13.86 -9.14
C SER A 293 1.82 13.06 -7.88
N ASN A 294 0.84 12.84 -7.00
CA ASN A 294 1.08 12.08 -5.77
C ASN A 294 1.35 10.59 -6.07
N VAL A 295 2.22 9.97 -5.27
CA VAL A 295 2.61 8.56 -5.40
C VAL A 295 2.52 7.89 -4.03
N ALA A 296 1.86 6.74 -3.93
CA ALA A 296 1.99 5.86 -2.76
C ALA A 296 3.07 4.81 -3.03
N PHE A 297 3.90 4.49 -2.06
CA PHE A 297 4.97 3.52 -2.23
C PHE A 297 5.11 2.57 -1.06
N GLY A 298 5.67 1.41 -1.33
CA GLY A 298 5.98 0.40 -0.32
C GLY A 298 7.13 -0.50 -0.76
N GLY A 299 7.81 -1.08 0.22
CA GLY A 299 9.01 -1.86 -0.02
C GLY A 299 9.33 -2.83 1.10
N SER A 300 10.20 -3.78 0.78
CA SER A 300 10.75 -4.73 1.74
C SER A 300 12.27 -4.69 1.72
N ARG A 301 12.86 -4.97 2.89
CA ARG A 301 14.31 -5.02 3.06
C ARG A 301 14.90 -6.13 2.20
N SER A 302 16.01 -5.84 1.53
CA SER A 302 16.66 -6.72 0.56
C SER A 302 18.01 -7.26 1.00
N ASN A 303 18.50 -6.88 2.18
CA ASN A 303 19.71 -7.39 2.82
C ASN A 303 19.60 -7.50 4.37
#